data_AF-A0A7W1IWE0-F1
#
_entry.id   AF-A0A7W1IWE0-F1
#
_cell.length_a   1.000
_cell.length_b   1.000
_cell.length_c   1.000
_cell.angle_alpha   90.00
_cell.angle_beta   90.00
_cell.angle_gamma   90.00
#
_symmetry.space_group_name_H-M   'P 1'
#
loop_
_entity.id
_entity.type
_entity.pdbx_description
1 polymer ?
#
loop_
_entity_poly.entity_id
_entity_poly.type
_entity_poly.pdbx_seq_one_letter_code
_entity_poly.pdbx_strand_id
1 'polypeptide(L)'
;MNTSFERCELTKVEWLTPPDLVKKLGEFDLDPCSPINAPFFHAKTNYTMEDNGLEKEWFGRVFCNPPYGKQMNLWLEKLKIHGNGIAVIFARTETKCFFENVWYSADAL
;
A
#
# COMPACT_ATOMS: atom_id res chain seq x y z
N MET A 1 13.11 -19.14 27.90
CA MET A 1 14.06 -18.36 27.07
C MET A 1 13.29 -17.16 26.54
N ASN A 2 13.63 -15.95 26.97
CA ASN A 2 12.98 -14.72 26.51
C ASN A 2 13.60 -14.33 25.16
N THR A 3 12.89 -14.55 24.06
CA THR A 3 13.32 -14.22 22.69
C THR A 3 12.66 -12.92 22.24
N SER A 4 12.69 -11.89 23.08
CA SER A 4 12.33 -10.53 22.66
C SER A 4 13.51 -9.96 21.88
N PHE A 5 13.42 -9.99 20.55
CA PHE A 5 14.34 -9.24 19.69
C PHE A 5 14.01 -7.75 19.81
N GLU A 6 14.97 -6.95 20.26
CA GLU A 6 14.85 -5.49 20.27
C GLU A 6 14.77 -4.98 18.83
N ARG A 7 13.67 -4.30 18.50
CA ARG A 7 13.50 -3.67 17.19
C ARG A 7 14.28 -2.36 17.22
N CYS A 8 15.17 -2.15 16.26
CA CYS A 8 15.89 -0.89 16.14
C CYS A 8 14.90 0.27 16.00
N GLU A 9 15.02 1.32 16.82
CA GLU A 9 14.10 2.47 16.82
C GLU A 9 14.03 3.18 15.46
N LEU A 10 15.07 3.05 14.64
CA LEU A 10 15.16 3.63 13.30
C LEU A 10 14.59 2.74 12.18
N THR A 11 13.92 1.64 12.50
CA THR A 11 13.35 0.73 11.48
C THR A 11 12.19 1.42 10.76
N LYS A 12 12.45 1.98 9.58
CA LYS A 12 11.39 2.47 8.68
C LYS A 12 10.70 1.30 8.00
N VAL A 13 9.36 1.34 7.98
CA VAL A 13 8.52 0.36 7.25
C VAL A 13 8.07 0.97 5.92
N GLU A 14 8.95 1.77 5.31
CA GLU A 14 8.72 2.42 4.02
C GLU A 14 9.46 1.63 2.95
N TRP A 15 8.73 1.08 1.99
CA TRP A 15 9.30 0.32 0.88
C TRP A 15 9.09 1.12 -0.40
N LEU A 16 10.17 1.40 -1.13
CA LEU A 16 10.08 2.12 -2.40
C LEU A 16 9.85 1.11 -3.54
N THR A 17 8.94 1.44 -4.45
CA THR A 17 8.75 0.69 -5.69
C THR A 17 9.58 1.33 -6.80
N PRO A 18 10.37 0.58 -7.59
CA PRO A 18 11.12 1.15 -8.69
C PRO A 18 10.22 1.96 -9.66
N PRO A 19 10.54 3.23 -9.95
CA PRO A 19 9.64 4.11 -10.70
C PRO A 19 9.40 3.63 -12.12
N ASP A 20 10.39 2.99 -12.76
CA ASP A 20 10.24 2.46 -14.12
C ASP A 20 9.30 1.26 -14.20
N LEU A 21 9.06 0.55 -13.10
CA LEU A 21 8.02 -0.47 -13.04
C LEU A 21 6.64 0.20 -13.01
N VAL A 22 6.46 1.17 -12.13
CA VAL A 22 5.16 1.85 -11.94
C VAL A 22 4.76 2.64 -13.19
N LYS A 23 5.70 3.30 -13.88
CA LYS A 23 5.44 3.98 -15.15
C LYS A 23 4.84 3.06 -16.22
N LYS A 24 5.23 1.78 -16.26
CA LYS A 24 4.67 0.80 -17.21
C LYS A 24 3.22 0.43 -16.90
N LEU A 25 2.78 0.63 -15.66
CA LEU A 25 1.39 0.40 -15.23
C LEU A 25 0.47 1.57 -15.60
N GLY A 26 0.99 2.66 -16.17
CA GLY A 26 0.26 3.87 -16.54
C GLY A 26 0.23 4.93 -15.43
N GLU A 27 -0.60 5.96 -15.61
CA GLU A 27 -0.74 7.03 -14.63
C GLU A 27 -1.62 6.63 -13.43
N PHE A 28 -1.37 7.28 -12.30
CA PHE A 28 -2.16 7.18 -11.08
C PHE A 28 -2.49 8.59 -10.58
N ASP A 29 -3.68 8.74 -10.02
CA ASP A 29 -4.17 10.01 -9.48
C ASP A 29 -3.82 10.16 -8.01
N LEU A 30 -3.81 9.05 -7.26
CA LEU A 30 -3.56 9.03 -5.82
C LEU A 30 -2.61 7.91 -5.38
N ASP A 31 -1.65 8.26 -4.53
CA ASP A 31 -0.86 7.33 -3.69
C ASP A 31 -1.13 7.66 -2.22
N PRO A 32 -1.91 6.84 -1.48
CA PRO A 32 -2.29 7.15 -0.11
C PRO A 32 -1.23 6.69 0.91
N CYS A 33 -0.12 6.09 0.46
CA CYS A 33 0.90 5.44 1.28
C CYS A 33 2.31 5.99 1.00
N SER A 34 2.40 7.23 0.55
CA SER A 34 3.66 7.83 0.12
C SER A 34 4.57 8.15 1.32
N PRO A 35 5.89 7.97 1.22
CA PRO A 35 6.81 8.38 2.28
C PRO A 35 6.92 9.91 2.36
N ILE A 36 7.17 10.46 3.55
CA ILE A 36 7.29 11.91 3.77
C ILE A 36 8.37 12.54 2.88
N ASN A 37 9.51 11.85 2.74
CA ASN A 37 10.65 12.32 1.95
C ASN A 37 10.88 11.40 0.74
N ALA A 38 9.87 11.29 -0.12
CA ALA A 38 9.94 10.47 -1.32
C ALA A 38 10.98 11.03 -2.32
N PRO A 39 11.90 10.20 -2.84
CA PRO A 39 12.81 10.62 -3.92
C PRO A 39 12.09 10.81 -5.25
N PHE A 40 10.90 10.23 -5.40
CA PHE A 40 10.02 10.33 -6.56
C PHE A 40 8.59 9.97 -6.13
N PHE A 41 7.61 10.38 -6.93
CA PHE A 41 6.19 10.09 -6.70
C PHE A 41 5.62 9.17 -7.77
N HIS A 42 4.67 8.32 -7.37
CA HIS A 42 3.99 7.38 -8.27
C HIS A 42 2.64 7.89 -8.77
N ALA A 43 2.08 8.90 -8.10
CA ALA A 43 0.78 9.48 -8.42
C ALA A 43 0.82 11.02 -8.39
N LYS A 44 -0.21 11.64 -8.95
CA LYS A 44 -0.37 13.11 -8.99
C LYS A 44 -0.57 13.70 -7.59
N THR A 45 -1.33 13.02 -6.74
CA THR A 45 -1.56 13.38 -5.33
C THR A 45 -1.02 12.27 -4.43
N ASN A 46 -0.36 12.65 -3.34
CA ASN A 46 0.33 11.71 -2.47
C ASN A 46 0.00 12.06 -1.02
N TYR A 47 -0.56 11.12 -0.26
CA TYR A 47 -0.72 11.26 1.19
C TYR A 47 0.42 10.58 1.90
N THR A 48 0.82 11.18 3.01
CA THR A 48 1.89 10.67 3.87
C THR A 48 1.32 10.07 5.14
N MET A 49 2.19 9.54 5.99
CA MET A 49 1.78 9.08 7.32
C MET A 49 1.19 10.21 8.19
N GLU A 50 1.59 11.47 7.96
CA GLU A 50 1.06 12.63 8.69
C GLU A 50 -0.39 12.94 8.31
N ASP A 51 -0.76 12.64 7.06
CA ASP A 51 -2.11 12.80 6.54
C ASP A 51 -3.07 11.69 6.97
N ASN A 52 -2.53 10.56 7.45
CA ASN A 52 -3.26 9.32 7.64
C ASN A 52 -4.09 8.94 6.39
N GLY A 53 -3.40 8.53 5.31
CA GLY A 53 -4.04 8.23 4.02
C GLY A 53 -5.17 7.19 4.05
N LEU A 54 -5.25 6.37 5.12
CA LEU A 54 -6.37 5.46 5.34
C LEU A 54 -7.67 6.18 5.74
N GLU A 55 -7.59 7.35 6.36
CA GLU A 55 -8.76 8.17 6.75
C GLU A 55 -9.16 9.18 5.67
N LYS A 56 -8.25 9.49 4.73
CA LYS A 56 -8.53 10.41 3.62
C LYS A 56 -9.46 9.80 2.58
N GLU A 57 -10.15 10.67 1.83
CA GLU A 57 -10.92 10.27 0.65
C GLU A 57 -9.99 9.75 -0.45
N TRP A 58 -10.37 8.63 -1.07
CA TRP A 58 -9.68 8.06 -2.22
C TRP A 58 -10.42 8.40 -3.50
N PHE A 59 -9.68 8.73 -4.55
CA PHE A 59 -10.23 9.16 -5.83
C PHE A 59 -9.35 8.71 -6.99
N GLY A 60 -9.95 8.69 -8.19
CA GLY A 60 -9.25 8.33 -9.42
C GLY A 60 -8.67 6.92 -9.38
N ARG A 61 -7.53 6.72 -10.05
CA ARG A 61 -6.79 5.45 -10.03
C ARG A 61 -5.71 5.48 -8.96
N VAL A 62 -5.78 4.52 -8.03
CA VAL A 62 -4.92 4.48 -6.84
C VAL A 62 -3.70 3.58 -7.04
N PHE A 63 -2.51 4.06 -6.69
CA PHE A 63 -1.32 3.25 -6.45
C PHE A 63 -1.17 3.02 -4.94
N CYS A 64 -1.39 1.80 -4.46
CA CYS A 64 -1.38 1.50 -3.03
C CYS A 64 -0.18 0.60 -2.70
N ASN A 65 0.85 1.15 -2.07
CA ASN A 65 1.94 0.37 -1.49
C ASN A 65 1.92 0.51 0.04
N PRO A 66 0.98 -0.19 0.73
CA PRO A 66 0.67 0.08 2.13
C PRO A 66 1.81 -0.31 3.08
N PRO A 67 1.93 0.35 4.25
CA PRO A 67 2.89 -0.03 5.27
C PRO A 67 2.61 -1.47 5.72
N TYR A 68 3.63 -2.33 5.62
CA TYR A 68 3.49 -3.74 5.95
C TYR A 68 3.33 -3.97 7.45
N GLY A 69 2.29 -4.71 7.84
CA GLY A 69 2.05 -5.04 9.24
C GLY A 69 0.58 -5.33 9.52
N LYS A 70 0.19 -5.11 10.78
CA LYS A 70 -1.13 -5.51 11.31
C LYS A 70 -2.30 -4.82 10.59
N GLN A 71 -2.09 -3.63 10.04
CA GLN A 71 -3.16 -2.84 9.41
C GLN A 71 -3.33 -3.11 7.91
N MET A 72 -2.55 -4.00 7.30
CA MET A 72 -2.61 -4.33 5.87
C MET A 72 -4.04 -4.64 5.39
N ASN A 73 -4.83 -5.34 6.21
CA ASN A 73 -6.20 -5.69 5.88
C ASN A 73 -7.07 -4.46 5.60
N LEU A 74 -6.91 -3.38 6.37
CA LEU A 74 -7.72 -2.17 6.23
C LEU A 74 -7.42 -1.45 4.89
N TRP A 75 -6.15 -1.45 4.46
CA TRP A 75 -5.74 -0.88 3.19
C TRP A 75 -6.30 -1.65 2.00
N LEU A 76 -6.25 -2.98 2.05
CA LEU A 76 -6.78 -3.84 0.99
C LEU A 76 -8.30 -3.80 0.94
N GLU A 77 -8.98 -3.79 2.10
CA GLU A 77 -10.42 -3.60 2.18
C GLU A 77 -10.84 -2.26 1.58
N LYS A 78 -10.12 -1.18 1.91
CA LYS A 78 -10.39 0.16 1.34
C LYS A 78 -10.16 0.20 -0.17
N LEU A 79 -9.09 -0.42 -0.68
CA LEU A 79 -8.87 -0.51 -2.12
C LEU A 79 -9.95 -1.31 -2.83
N LYS A 80 -10.36 -2.44 -2.24
CA LYS A 80 -11.48 -3.26 -2.75
C LYS A 80 -12.77 -2.45 -2.84
N ILE A 81 -13.09 -1.65 -1.83
CA ILE A 81 -14.27 -0.78 -1.83
C ILE A 81 -14.12 0.35 -2.88
N HIS A 82 -12.93 0.93 -3.01
CA HIS A 82 -12.62 1.97 -4.00
C HIS A 82 -12.74 1.45 -5.44
N GLY A 83 -12.36 0.20 -5.69
CA GLY A 83 -12.60 -0.51 -6.95
C GLY A 83 -11.77 -0.06 -8.15
N ASN A 84 -10.83 0.90 -7.97
CA ASN A 84 -9.96 1.35 -9.06
C ASN A 84 -8.53 1.65 -8.58
N GLY A 85 -7.66 0.64 -8.62
CA GLY A 85 -6.25 0.83 -8.31
C GLY A 85 -5.46 -0.46 -8.30
N ILE A 86 -4.17 -0.34 -7.98
CA ILE A 86 -3.22 -1.46 -7.89
C ILE A 86 -2.60 -1.46 -6.51
N ALA A 87 -2.60 -2.60 -5.84
CA ALA A 87 -1.88 -2.81 -4.58
C ALA A 87 -0.56 -3.56 -4.81
N VAL A 88 0.49 -3.14 -4.12
CA VAL A 88 1.77 -3.87 -4.06
C VAL A 88 1.92 -4.48 -2.66
N ILE A 89 1.70 -5.79 -2.57
CA ILE A 89 1.78 -6.54 -1.30
C ILE A 89 2.71 -7.75 -1.41
N PHE A 90 3.17 -8.27 -0.27
CA PHE A 90 3.83 -9.57 -0.26
C PHE A 90 2.86 -10.65 -0.74
N ALA A 91 3.38 -11.59 -1.53
CA ALA A 91 2.66 -12.78 -1.97
C ALA A 91 2.38 -13.71 -0.76
N ARG A 92 1.32 -13.40 -0.03
CA ARG A 92 0.78 -14.11 1.14
C ARG A 92 -0.57 -14.73 0.79
N THR A 93 -0.58 -15.46 -0.33
CA THR A 93 -1.78 -15.96 -1.00
C THR A 93 -2.55 -16.99 -0.17
N GLU A 94 -1.93 -17.51 0.89
CA GLU A 94 -2.49 -18.46 1.84
C GLU A 94 -3.28 -17.80 2.99
N THR A 95 -3.27 -16.47 3.10
CA THR A 95 -3.83 -15.76 4.26
C THR A 95 -5.30 -15.41 4.10
N LYS A 96 -6.04 -15.39 5.22
CA LYS A 96 -7.43 -14.94 5.27
C LYS A 96 -7.62 -13.55 4.63
N CYS A 97 -6.72 -12.62 4.93
CA CYS A 97 -6.72 -11.27 4.36
C CYS A 97 -6.67 -11.28 2.83
N PHE A 98 -5.84 -12.15 2.24
CA PHE A 98 -5.76 -12.30 0.79
C PHE A 98 -7.06 -12.84 0.19
N PHE A 99 -7.66 -13.87 0.80
CA PHE A 99 -8.94 -14.40 0.30
C PHE A 99 -10.07 -13.37 0.39
N GLU A 100 -10.21 -12.68 1.52
CA GLU A 100 -11.32 -11.76 1.77
C GLU A 100 -11.28 -10.48 0.91
N ASN A 101 -10.07 -9.99 0.61
CA ASN A 101 -9.90 -8.70 -0.06
C ASN A 101 -9.35 -8.77 -1.48
N VAL A 102 -8.68 -9.86 -1.86
CA VAL A 102 -7.99 -9.97 -3.15
C VAL A 102 -8.57 -11.09 -4.00
N TRP A 103 -8.54 -12.35 -3.53
CA TRP A 103 -8.84 -13.51 -4.37
C TRP A 103 -10.22 -13.46 -5.05
N TYR A 104 -11.24 -12.98 -4.35
CA TYR A 104 -12.61 -12.90 -4.87
C TYR A 104 -12.97 -11.52 -5.43
N SER A 105 -12.03 -10.55 -5.46
CA SER A 105 -12.35 -9.15 -5.76
C SER A 105 -11.40 -8.47 -6.74
N ALA A 106 -10.18 -8.95 -6.90
CA ALA A 106 -9.22 -8.38 -7.83
C ALA A 106 -9.49 -8.81 -9.27
N ASP A 107 -9.35 -7.88 -10.21
CA ASP A 107 -9.46 -8.17 -11.65
C ASP A 107 -8.23 -8.92 -12.20
N ALA A 108 -7.08 -8.81 -11.53
CA ALA A 108 -5.82 -9.45 -11.91
C ALA A 108 -4.86 -9.60 -10.70
N LEU A 109 -3.88 -10.50 -10.84
CA LEU A 109 -2.77 -10.77 -9.89
C LEU A 109 -1.41 -10.66 -10.58
#